data_AF-A0A351VCV5-F1
#
_entry.id   AF-A0A351VCV5-F1
#
_cell.length_a   1.000
_cell.length_b   1.000
_cell.length_c   1.000
_cell.angle_alpha   90.00
_cell.angle_beta   90.00
_cell.angle_gamma   90.00
#
_symmetry.space_group_name_H-M   'P 1'
#
loop_
_entity.id
_entity.type
_entity.pdbx_description
1 polymer ?
#
loop_
_entity_poly.entity_id
_entity_poly.type
_entity_poly.pdbx_seq_one_letter_code
_entity_poly.pdbx_strand_id
1 'polypeptide(L)'
;MAEMRKTMEKSGKEQYKGVLEYSFDYERYIAGQLREIDDLDERRFAKRVLLDGLGAIIRQWEQKYAELEERVFREIEIPDGCYGIVSTVIKRRDYESTNGTFFPVFPADLQAEECGKLLSGEGYLYAGTIFLEADDSLCREFEALKALHGTAGRQEGRGEADFHIRQAKRYRDAVEGLYPVFLENRIPWKTVNIGYLDKFYDLYIPGETKDMQESKNARFMDIEDMDIDFGKFADKVRMGLIPLWNIEAVSFDSMDFMMPCIDGTYYEYEFDVGERNHKDGYLIEPRKEILEIRHEKDKIVIRSVSESFQKWGAWRIVQGETVQPFTHDVPLLGNRRKDSFIGRYAAKTGVQLLTKADLFRRIKEIDAGEWMEAVDCEILESCEGTDNLIEGSMNWFVQGELFPMDTRRILLIKFRARKPGYYMNDSMVRFIVSSLQMDIGEYRCTGIITGGERE
;
A
#
# COMPACT_ATOMS: atom_id res chain seq x y z
N MET A 1 32.41 -6.97 18.30
CA MET A 1 31.21 -6.82 17.45
C MET A 1 30.49 -8.15 17.21
N ALA A 2 31.16 -9.22 16.75
CA ALA A 2 30.54 -10.54 16.60
C ALA A 2 30.18 -11.22 17.94
N GLU A 3 30.99 -11.03 18.99
CA GLU A 3 30.68 -11.55 20.33
C GLU A 3 29.53 -10.81 21.02
N MET A 4 29.45 -9.48 20.89
CA MET A 4 28.32 -8.69 21.41
C MET A 4 26.99 -9.03 20.72
N ARG A 5 26.99 -9.38 19.42
CA ARG A 5 25.81 -9.90 18.72
C ARG A 5 25.37 -11.25 19.28
N LYS A 6 26.31 -12.18 19.53
CA LYS A 6 26.01 -13.46 20.20
C LYS A 6 25.52 -13.31 21.64
N THR A 7 26.00 -12.29 22.37
CA THR A 7 25.55 -12.05 23.75
C THR A 7 24.15 -11.43 23.79
N MET A 8 23.81 -10.56 22.83
CA MET A 8 22.47 -9.96 22.71
C MET A 8 21.43 -10.92 22.13
N GLU A 9 21.80 -11.83 21.23
CA GLU A 9 20.92 -12.94 20.80
C GLU A 9 20.63 -13.92 21.95
N LYS A 10 21.62 -14.17 22.82
CA LYS A 10 21.43 -14.97 24.04
C LYS A 10 20.54 -14.26 25.06
N SER A 11 20.75 -12.98 25.33
CA SER A 11 19.96 -12.24 26.31
C SER A 11 18.53 -11.98 25.85
N GLY A 12 18.32 -11.81 24.53
CA GLY A 12 16.99 -11.74 23.92
C GLY A 12 16.22 -13.05 24.04
N LYS A 13 16.89 -14.20 23.83
CA LYS A 13 16.27 -15.52 24.07
C LYS A 13 15.98 -15.81 25.55
N GLU A 14 16.73 -15.24 26.48
CA GLU A 14 16.49 -15.39 27.93
C GLU A 14 15.32 -14.54 28.44
N GLN A 15 15.06 -13.36 27.86
CA GLN A 15 13.98 -12.48 28.32
C GLN A 15 12.56 -12.98 27.97
N TYR A 16 12.39 -13.80 26.94
CA TYR A 16 11.10 -14.39 26.57
C TYR A 16 10.79 -15.72 27.28
N LYS A 17 11.76 -16.34 27.97
CA LYS A 17 11.50 -17.53 28.81
C LYS A 17 10.61 -17.24 30.03
N GLY A 18 10.49 -15.97 30.43
CA GLY A 18 9.80 -15.58 31.66
C GLY A 18 8.27 -15.61 31.60
N VAL A 19 7.65 -15.72 30.42
CA VAL A 19 6.19 -15.54 30.29
C VAL A 19 5.42 -16.82 30.01
N LEU A 20 6.05 -17.96 29.64
CA LEU A 20 5.30 -19.21 29.42
C LEU A 20 6.08 -20.54 29.48
N GLU A 21 7.28 -20.64 30.09
CA GLU A 21 7.97 -21.93 30.23
C GLU A 21 7.85 -22.52 31.63
N TYR A 22 6.85 -23.38 31.83
CA TYR A 22 7.08 -24.60 32.61
C TYR A 22 7.46 -25.68 31.59
N SER A 23 8.74 -25.76 31.21
CA SER A 23 9.24 -26.92 30.47
C SER A 23 9.28 -28.10 31.45
N PHE A 24 8.13 -28.74 31.65
CA PHE A 24 8.03 -29.90 32.52
C PHE A 24 8.90 -31.02 31.96
N ASP A 25 9.99 -31.35 32.65
CA ASP A 25 10.92 -32.40 32.24
C ASP A 25 10.30 -33.78 32.50
N TYR A 26 9.56 -34.28 31.51
CA TYR A 26 8.85 -35.55 31.56
C TYR A 26 9.79 -36.73 31.83
N GLU A 27 11.03 -36.70 31.33
CA GLU A 27 12.00 -37.77 31.56
C GLU A 27 12.44 -37.82 33.03
N ARG A 28 12.70 -36.66 33.65
CA ARG A 28 12.99 -36.59 35.10
C ARG A 28 11.80 -37.01 35.95
N TYR A 29 10.60 -36.60 35.58
CA TYR A 29 9.38 -36.97 36.32
C TYR A 29 9.13 -38.48 36.29
N ILE A 30 9.18 -39.08 35.10
CA ILE A 30 9.02 -40.54 34.93
C ILE A 30 10.13 -41.30 35.67
N ALA A 31 11.38 -40.82 35.61
CA ALA A 31 12.49 -41.42 36.33
C ALA A 31 12.37 -41.31 37.86
N GLY A 32 11.69 -40.29 38.37
CA GLY A 32 11.36 -40.13 39.79
C GLY A 32 10.30 -41.14 40.24
N GLN A 33 9.18 -41.20 39.52
CA GLN A 33 8.08 -42.13 39.79
C GLN A 33 8.50 -43.60 39.69
N LEU A 34 9.37 -43.94 38.74
CA LEU A 34 9.94 -45.28 38.64
C LEU A 34 10.83 -45.66 39.83
N ARG A 35 11.33 -44.71 40.63
CA ARG A 35 12.12 -45.02 41.84
C ARG A 35 11.28 -45.36 43.06
N GLU A 36 10.02 -44.95 43.06
CA GLU A 36 9.08 -45.21 44.16
C GLU A 36 8.45 -46.61 44.07
N ILE A 37 8.71 -47.36 42.99
CA ILE A 37 8.26 -48.74 42.81
C ILE A 37 9.32 -49.69 43.39
N ASP A 38 8.97 -50.36 44.49
CA ASP A 38 9.84 -51.30 45.19
C ASP A 38 9.98 -52.65 44.46
N ASP A 39 8.93 -53.12 43.79
CA ASP A 39 8.95 -54.37 43.04
C ASP A 39 9.74 -54.24 41.71
N LEU A 40 10.69 -55.16 41.51
CA LEU A 40 11.63 -55.09 40.39
C LEU A 40 11.00 -55.46 39.04
N ASP A 41 9.97 -56.31 39.02
CA ASP A 41 9.32 -56.76 37.79
C ASP A 41 8.26 -55.73 37.35
N GLU A 42 7.49 -55.18 38.28
CA GLU A 42 6.56 -54.06 38.05
C GLU A 42 7.32 -52.81 37.59
N ARG A 43 8.46 -52.49 38.21
CA ARG A 43 9.32 -51.38 37.80
C ARG A 43 9.88 -51.58 36.40
N ARG A 44 10.24 -52.80 36.03
CA ARG A 44 10.75 -53.13 34.69
C ARG A 44 9.67 -53.02 33.63
N PHE A 45 8.44 -53.45 33.94
CA PHE A 45 7.28 -53.29 33.07
C PHE A 45 6.91 -51.80 32.90
N ALA A 46 6.77 -51.06 34.00
CA ALA A 46 6.46 -49.64 34.01
C ALA A 46 7.51 -48.82 33.25
N LYS A 47 8.80 -49.15 33.38
CA LYS A 47 9.89 -48.53 32.61
C LYS A 47 9.65 -48.68 31.10
N ARG A 48 9.30 -49.88 30.65
CA ARG A 48 9.10 -50.18 29.23
C ARG A 48 7.87 -49.46 28.65
N VAL A 49 6.80 -49.31 29.43
CA VAL A 49 5.59 -48.60 28.99
C VAL A 49 5.76 -47.08 29.02
N LEU A 50 6.31 -46.54 30.11
CA LEU A 50 6.40 -45.08 30.32
C LEU A 50 7.54 -44.43 29.54
N LEU A 51 8.75 -45.02 29.52
CA LEU A 51 9.89 -44.43 28.83
C LEU A 51 9.93 -44.78 27.35
N ASP A 52 9.70 -46.05 26.99
CA ASP A 52 9.86 -46.49 25.60
C ASP A 52 8.59 -46.22 24.79
N GLY A 53 7.40 -46.41 25.38
CA GLY A 53 6.12 -46.12 24.73
C GLY A 53 5.74 -44.65 24.79
N LEU A 54 5.37 -44.17 25.98
CA LEU A 54 4.89 -42.80 26.16
C LEU A 54 5.99 -41.75 25.93
N GLY A 55 7.22 -42.02 26.38
CA GLY A 55 8.35 -41.12 26.13
C GLY A 55 8.65 -40.91 24.64
N ALA A 56 8.47 -41.93 23.80
CA ALA A 56 8.62 -41.77 22.35
C ALA A 56 7.52 -40.88 21.74
N ILE A 57 6.28 -41.00 22.22
CA ILE A 57 5.16 -40.16 21.79
C ILE A 57 5.37 -38.71 22.24
N ILE A 58 5.79 -38.49 23.49
CA ILE A 58 6.05 -37.15 24.04
C ILE A 58 7.16 -36.46 23.25
N ARG A 59 8.27 -37.15 22.94
CA ARG A 59 9.33 -36.59 22.09
C ARG A 59 8.84 -36.22 20.69
N GLN A 60 8.00 -37.05 20.07
CA GLN A 60 7.38 -36.70 18.79
C GLN A 60 6.45 -35.49 18.90
N TRP A 61 5.71 -35.37 20.01
CA TRP A 61 4.83 -34.22 20.25
C TRP A 61 5.62 -32.94 20.48
N GLU A 62 6.65 -32.97 21.33
CA GLU A 62 7.55 -31.82 21.54
C GLU A 62 8.20 -31.37 20.24
N GLN A 63 8.65 -32.32 19.40
CA GLN A 63 9.19 -31.98 18.09
C GLN A 63 8.15 -31.31 17.19
N LYS A 64 6.92 -31.84 17.11
CA LYS A 64 5.84 -31.21 16.33
C LYS A 64 5.44 -29.84 16.88
N TYR A 65 5.43 -29.66 18.20
CA TYR A 65 5.17 -28.37 18.83
C TYR A 65 6.29 -27.37 18.53
N ALA A 66 7.55 -27.79 18.59
CA ALA A 66 8.68 -26.93 18.24
C ALA A 66 8.70 -26.56 16.75
N GLU A 67 8.36 -27.51 15.87
CA GLU A 67 8.20 -27.25 14.43
C GLU A 67 7.04 -26.27 14.16
N LEU A 68 5.92 -26.42 14.88
CA LEU A 68 4.78 -25.50 14.81
C LEU A 68 5.15 -24.11 15.35
N GLU A 69 5.85 -24.04 16.48
CA GLU A 69 6.30 -22.80 17.09
C GLU A 69 7.28 -22.06 16.17
N GLU A 70 8.27 -22.76 15.64
CA GLU A 70 9.21 -22.21 14.65
C GLU A 70 8.47 -21.77 13.37
N ARG A 71 7.43 -22.51 12.95
CA ARG A 71 6.57 -22.13 11.82
C ARG A 71 5.79 -20.84 12.12
N VAL A 72 5.16 -20.73 13.29
CA VAL A 72 4.45 -19.51 13.72
C VAL A 72 5.40 -18.31 13.82
N PHE A 73 6.62 -18.50 14.33
CA PHE A 73 7.61 -17.42 14.40
C PHE A 73 8.13 -17.00 13.02
N ARG A 74 8.25 -17.93 12.08
CA ARG A 74 8.59 -17.62 10.67
C ARG A 74 7.48 -16.84 9.96
N GLU A 75 6.23 -16.98 10.37
CA GLU A 75 5.07 -16.27 9.81
C GLU A 75 4.99 -14.78 10.22
N ILE A 76 5.79 -14.31 11.20
CA ILE A 76 5.62 -12.97 11.80
C ILE A 76 6.54 -11.89 11.21
N GLU A 77 7.61 -12.23 10.48
CA GLU A 77 8.59 -11.24 10.01
C GLU A 77 8.45 -10.94 8.50
N ILE A 78 7.32 -10.35 8.10
CA ILE A 78 7.27 -9.64 6.81
C ILE A 78 8.08 -8.34 6.98
N PRO A 79 9.18 -8.13 6.24
CA PRO A 79 9.97 -6.93 6.41
C PRO A 79 9.16 -5.69 6.01
N ASP A 80 9.02 -4.75 6.95
CA ASP A 80 8.21 -3.53 6.83
C ASP A 80 8.55 -2.61 5.62
N GLY A 81 9.60 -2.94 4.86
CA GLY A 81 10.09 -2.22 3.69
C GLY A 81 9.83 -2.87 2.33
N CYS A 82 9.32 -4.11 2.24
CA CYS A 82 9.11 -4.80 0.95
C CYS A 82 7.90 -4.25 0.17
N TYR A 83 6.95 -3.62 0.87
CA TYR A 83 5.65 -3.20 0.30
C TYR A 83 5.47 -1.67 0.23
N GLY A 84 6.58 -0.92 0.27
CA GLY A 84 6.55 0.53 0.09
C GLY A 84 6.15 0.91 -1.33
N ILE A 85 5.05 1.62 -1.49
CA ILE A 85 4.57 2.13 -2.77
C ILE A 85 5.12 3.53 -2.97
N VAL A 86 5.72 3.76 -4.13
CA VAL A 86 6.31 5.02 -4.56
C VAL A 86 5.68 5.41 -5.88
N SER A 87 5.28 6.67 -5.99
CA SER A 87 4.73 7.26 -7.22
C SER A 87 5.46 8.51 -7.65
N THR A 88 5.40 8.81 -8.94
CA THR A 88 5.94 10.02 -9.56
C THR A 88 5.13 10.36 -10.82
N VAL A 89 5.45 11.47 -11.47
CA VAL A 89 4.87 11.87 -12.75
C VAL A 89 5.99 12.14 -13.77
N ILE A 90 5.75 11.73 -15.01
CA ILE A 90 6.68 11.95 -16.12
C ILE A 90 5.91 12.39 -17.36
N LYS A 91 6.57 13.05 -18.31
CA LYS A 91 6.01 13.20 -19.65
C LYS A 91 5.96 11.85 -20.34
N ARG A 92 4.82 11.52 -20.94
CA ARG A 92 4.56 10.27 -21.68
C ARG A 92 5.65 9.96 -22.71
N ARG A 93 6.15 10.98 -23.40
CA ARG A 93 7.22 10.85 -24.41
C ARG A 93 8.60 10.48 -23.84
N ASP A 94 8.82 10.75 -22.56
CA ASP A 94 10.08 10.49 -21.86
C ASP A 94 10.03 9.13 -21.12
N TYR A 95 8.92 8.39 -21.21
CA TYR A 95 8.77 7.08 -20.57
C TYR A 95 9.52 6.00 -21.35
N GLU A 96 10.42 5.30 -20.64
CA GLU A 96 11.18 4.16 -21.17
C GLU A 96 10.72 2.86 -20.49
N SER A 97 10.20 1.91 -21.27
CA SER A 97 9.73 0.61 -20.76
C SER A 97 10.84 -0.26 -20.16
N THR A 98 12.11 0.04 -20.47
CA THR A 98 13.28 -0.67 -19.95
C THR A 98 13.65 -0.28 -18.52
N ASN A 99 13.05 0.78 -17.96
CA ASN A 99 13.41 1.32 -16.63
C ASN A 99 13.12 0.31 -15.49
N GLY A 100 12.29 -0.71 -15.72
CA GLY A 100 12.11 -1.89 -14.84
C GLY A 100 11.67 -1.60 -13.39
N THR A 101 11.42 -0.33 -13.06
CA THR A 101 11.21 0.17 -11.70
C THR A 101 9.90 0.93 -11.58
N PHE A 102 9.58 1.75 -12.58
CA PHE A 102 8.35 2.54 -12.61
C PHE A 102 7.51 2.13 -13.81
N PHE A 103 6.24 1.88 -13.53
CA PHE A 103 5.24 1.45 -14.49
C PHE A 103 4.06 2.42 -14.47
N PRO A 104 3.34 2.64 -15.58
CA PRO A 104 2.16 3.50 -15.58
C PRO A 104 1.10 2.95 -14.61
N VAL A 105 0.47 3.83 -13.84
CA VAL A 105 -0.66 3.45 -12.98
C VAL A 105 -1.80 2.89 -13.83
N PHE A 106 -2.01 3.47 -15.02
CA PHE A 106 -2.94 2.98 -16.02
C PHE A 106 -2.20 2.73 -17.34
N PRO A 107 -1.93 1.46 -17.73
CA PRO A 107 -1.10 1.14 -18.90
C PRO A 107 -1.55 1.78 -20.21
N ALA A 108 -2.86 1.97 -20.40
CA ALA A 108 -3.39 2.58 -21.62
C ALA A 108 -3.02 4.07 -21.76
N ASP A 109 -2.56 4.76 -20.69
CA ASP A 109 -2.09 6.16 -20.78
C ASP A 109 -0.87 6.30 -21.71
N LEU A 110 -0.15 5.20 -21.99
CA LEU A 110 0.92 5.17 -22.98
C LEU A 110 0.43 5.33 -24.42
N GLN A 111 -0.81 4.92 -24.70
CA GLN A 111 -1.40 4.91 -26.03
C GLN A 111 -2.70 5.72 -26.05
N ALA A 112 -2.64 6.93 -26.61
CA ALA A 112 -3.80 7.83 -26.72
C ALA A 112 -5.03 7.16 -27.34
N GLU A 113 -4.82 6.31 -28.36
CA GLU A 113 -5.90 5.57 -29.01
C GLU A 113 -6.57 4.54 -28.10
N GLU A 114 -5.79 3.82 -27.29
CA GLU A 114 -6.29 2.82 -26.36
C GLU A 114 -7.04 3.48 -25.21
N CYS A 115 -6.45 4.52 -24.61
CA CYS A 115 -7.12 5.36 -23.62
C CYS A 115 -8.42 5.95 -24.16
N GLY A 116 -8.40 6.50 -25.38
CA GLY A 116 -9.60 7.03 -26.02
C GLY A 116 -10.69 5.99 -26.22
N LYS A 117 -10.35 4.74 -26.58
CA LYS A 117 -11.31 3.63 -26.71
C LYS A 117 -11.90 3.20 -25.36
N LEU A 118 -11.09 3.16 -24.31
CA LEU A 118 -11.50 2.71 -22.97
C LEU A 118 -12.32 3.76 -22.21
N LEU A 119 -12.01 5.05 -22.40
CA LEU A 119 -12.60 6.14 -21.64
C LEU A 119 -13.75 6.85 -22.36
N SER A 120 -13.86 6.70 -23.69
CA SER A 120 -15.03 7.22 -24.42
C SER A 120 -16.24 6.32 -24.23
N GLY A 121 -17.43 6.92 -24.20
CA GLY A 121 -18.70 6.20 -24.02
C GLY A 121 -19.81 6.75 -24.89
N GLU A 122 -21.02 6.23 -24.73
CA GLU A 122 -22.21 6.76 -25.40
C GLU A 122 -22.47 8.20 -24.92
N GLY A 123 -22.30 9.16 -25.83
CA GLY A 123 -22.55 10.59 -25.56
C GLY A 123 -21.34 11.42 -25.12
N TYR A 124 -20.15 10.83 -24.93
CA TYR A 124 -18.94 11.58 -24.58
C TYR A 124 -17.69 10.98 -25.24
N LEU A 125 -16.87 11.84 -25.85
CA LEU A 125 -15.58 11.48 -26.43
C LEU A 125 -14.46 11.95 -25.50
N TYR A 126 -13.55 11.06 -25.15
CA TYR A 126 -12.35 11.42 -24.37
C TYR A 126 -11.39 12.25 -25.24
N ALA A 127 -10.99 13.42 -24.74
CA ALA A 127 -10.09 14.35 -25.41
C ALA A 127 -8.65 14.28 -24.87
N GLY A 128 -8.47 13.85 -23.63
CA GLY A 128 -7.17 13.69 -23.00
C GLY A 128 -7.18 13.94 -21.49
N THR A 129 -6.02 13.76 -20.88
CA THR A 129 -5.81 14.02 -19.45
C THR A 129 -4.82 15.17 -19.29
N ILE A 130 -5.10 16.05 -18.33
CA ILE A 130 -4.19 17.09 -17.86
C ILE A 130 -3.79 16.84 -16.42
N PHE A 131 -2.62 17.34 -16.04
CA PHE A 131 -2.18 17.44 -14.66
C PHE A 131 -2.25 18.91 -14.22
N LEU A 132 -2.85 19.17 -13.07
CA LEU A 132 -3.00 20.51 -12.51
C LEU A 132 -2.00 20.70 -11.34
N GLU A 133 -0.94 21.47 -11.59
CA GLU A 133 0.08 21.84 -10.60
C GLU A 133 -0.43 22.97 -9.68
N ALA A 134 -1.48 22.68 -8.91
CA ALA A 134 -2.15 23.65 -8.04
C ALA A 134 -2.47 23.07 -6.65
N ASP A 135 -2.73 23.94 -5.68
CA ASP A 135 -3.17 23.54 -4.34
C ASP A 135 -4.62 22.99 -4.36
N ASP A 136 -5.08 22.44 -3.24
CA ASP A 136 -6.40 21.79 -3.19
C ASP A 136 -7.57 22.79 -3.30
N SER A 137 -7.34 24.09 -3.05
CA SER A 137 -8.35 25.13 -3.25
C SER A 137 -8.58 25.37 -4.75
N LEU A 138 -7.49 25.60 -5.48
CA LEU A 138 -7.50 25.82 -6.92
C LEU A 138 -7.96 24.58 -7.69
N CYS A 139 -7.62 23.37 -7.23
CA CYS A 139 -8.17 22.13 -7.77
C CYS A 139 -9.70 22.08 -7.68
N ARG A 140 -10.28 22.50 -6.54
CA ARG A 140 -11.73 22.57 -6.36
C ARG A 140 -12.37 23.65 -7.22
N GLU A 141 -11.73 24.81 -7.36
CA GLU A 141 -12.20 25.87 -8.27
C GLU A 141 -12.18 25.40 -9.74
N PHE A 142 -11.14 24.67 -10.14
CA PHE A 142 -11.04 24.10 -11.47
C PHE A 142 -12.15 23.08 -11.74
N GLU A 143 -12.42 22.17 -10.81
CA GLU A 143 -13.51 21.20 -10.91
C GLU A 143 -14.91 21.87 -10.90
N ALA A 144 -15.03 23.04 -10.27
CA ALA A 144 -16.26 23.82 -10.25
C ALA A 144 -16.59 24.49 -11.60
N LEU A 145 -15.62 24.69 -12.49
CA LEU A 145 -15.86 25.25 -13.84
C LEU A 145 -16.76 24.36 -14.70
N LYS A 146 -16.73 23.04 -14.48
CA LYS A 146 -17.44 21.99 -15.24
C LYS A 146 -17.06 21.86 -16.72
N ALA A 147 -16.87 22.96 -17.45
CA ALA A 147 -16.49 22.97 -18.84
C ALA A 147 -15.48 24.09 -19.16
N LEU A 148 -14.64 23.87 -20.17
CA LEU A 148 -13.73 24.83 -20.76
C LEU A 148 -14.09 25.03 -22.23
N HIS A 149 -13.90 26.24 -22.74
CA HIS A 149 -14.06 26.51 -24.17
C HIS A 149 -12.72 26.35 -24.89
N GLY A 150 -12.76 25.84 -26.12
CA GLY A 150 -11.56 25.72 -26.94
C GLY A 150 -11.88 25.32 -28.37
N THR A 151 -10.85 25.01 -29.13
CA THR A 151 -10.98 24.48 -30.48
C THR A 151 -10.39 23.08 -30.59
N ALA A 152 -11.15 22.17 -31.21
CA ALA A 152 -10.76 20.80 -31.48
C ALA A 152 -10.78 20.56 -32.99
N GLY A 153 -9.72 19.98 -33.56
CA GLY A 153 -9.64 19.60 -34.97
C GLY A 153 -8.25 19.73 -35.59
N ARG A 154 -7.99 19.00 -36.68
CA ARG A 154 -6.80 19.18 -37.52
C ARG A 154 -6.93 20.49 -38.31
N GLN A 155 -5.81 21.02 -38.82
CA GLN A 155 -5.71 22.34 -39.48
C GLN A 155 -6.84 22.66 -40.48
N GLU A 156 -7.37 21.66 -41.19
CA GLU A 156 -8.62 21.77 -41.94
C GLU A 156 -9.77 21.15 -41.11
N GLY A 157 -10.58 22.00 -40.45
CA GLY A 157 -11.75 21.56 -39.67
C GLY A 157 -11.69 21.79 -38.16
N ARG A 158 -10.90 22.75 -37.67
CA ARG A 158 -11.00 23.23 -36.27
C ARG A 158 -12.39 23.80 -36.01
N GLY A 159 -13.16 23.14 -35.16
CA GLY A 159 -14.44 23.62 -34.65
C GLY A 159 -14.32 24.06 -33.19
N GLU A 160 -15.16 25.00 -32.78
CA GLU A 160 -15.35 25.33 -31.36
C GLU A 160 -15.96 24.13 -30.63
N ALA A 161 -15.42 23.81 -29.45
CA ALA A 161 -15.85 22.69 -28.65
C ALA A 161 -15.80 23.03 -27.15
N ASP A 162 -16.77 22.48 -26.41
CA ASP A 162 -16.82 22.55 -24.96
C ASP A 162 -16.21 21.27 -24.37
N PHE A 163 -15.19 21.46 -23.54
CA PHE A 163 -14.44 20.39 -22.88
C PHE A 163 -14.92 20.23 -21.44
N HIS A 164 -15.67 19.18 -21.17
CA HIS A 164 -16.16 18.85 -19.84
C HIS A 164 -15.04 18.27 -18.97
N ILE A 165 -14.82 18.87 -17.81
CA ILE A 165 -13.79 18.47 -16.86
C ILE A 165 -14.35 17.37 -15.94
N ARG A 166 -13.59 16.28 -15.77
CA ARG A 166 -13.84 15.26 -14.74
C ARG A 166 -12.54 14.89 -14.05
N GLN A 167 -12.55 14.71 -12.73
CA GLN A 167 -11.37 14.17 -12.04
C GLN A 167 -11.08 12.74 -12.53
N ALA A 168 -9.80 12.44 -12.77
CA ALA A 168 -9.33 11.14 -13.25
C ALA A 168 -9.42 10.05 -12.17
N LYS A 169 -10.64 9.58 -11.87
CA LYS A 169 -10.90 8.60 -10.80
C LYS A 169 -10.19 7.26 -11.01
N ARG A 170 -9.84 6.91 -12.25
CA ARG A 170 -9.12 5.65 -12.57
C ARG A 170 -7.86 5.42 -11.74
N TYR A 171 -7.14 6.48 -11.37
CA TYR A 171 -5.94 6.35 -10.54
C TYR A 171 -6.27 6.07 -9.08
N ARG A 172 -7.38 6.64 -8.58
CA ARG A 172 -7.93 6.29 -7.28
C ARG A 172 -8.44 4.85 -7.26
N ASP A 173 -9.19 4.46 -8.29
CA ASP A 173 -9.71 3.10 -8.44
C ASP A 173 -8.57 2.08 -8.48
N ALA A 174 -7.44 2.42 -9.11
CA ALA A 174 -6.24 1.57 -9.13
C ALA A 174 -5.63 1.38 -7.73
N VAL A 175 -5.57 2.44 -6.91
CA VAL A 175 -5.09 2.34 -5.52
C VAL A 175 -6.10 1.59 -4.63
N GLU A 176 -7.39 1.87 -4.79
CA GLU A 176 -8.47 1.15 -4.10
C GLU A 176 -8.45 -0.34 -4.42
N GLY A 177 -8.18 -0.71 -5.67
CA GLY A 177 -8.04 -2.09 -6.12
C GLY A 177 -6.91 -2.86 -5.42
N LEU A 178 -5.89 -2.18 -4.89
CA LEU A 178 -4.81 -2.82 -4.12
C LEU A 178 -5.26 -3.19 -2.70
N TYR A 179 -6.24 -2.48 -2.12
CA TYR A 179 -6.65 -2.72 -0.74
C TYR A 179 -7.08 -4.17 -0.45
N PRO A 180 -8.01 -4.78 -1.20
CA PRO A 180 -8.38 -6.19 -0.99
C PRO A 180 -7.19 -7.13 -1.23
N VAL A 181 -6.29 -6.80 -2.16
CA VAL A 181 -5.08 -7.60 -2.42
C VAL A 181 -4.20 -7.65 -1.16
N PHE A 182 -3.94 -6.51 -0.52
CA PHE A 182 -3.15 -6.46 0.72
C PHE A 182 -3.81 -7.29 1.85
N LEU A 183 -5.13 -7.15 2.01
CA LEU A 183 -5.88 -7.88 3.04
C LEU A 183 -5.81 -9.40 2.85
N GLU A 184 -6.08 -9.90 1.64
CA GLU A 184 -6.06 -11.34 1.32
C GLU A 184 -4.66 -11.94 1.46
N ASN A 185 -3.62 -11.15 1.18
CA ASN A 185 -2.23 -11.53 1.40
C ASN A 185 -1.78 -11.41 2.87
N ARG A 186 -2.67 -11.01 3.79
CA ARG A 186 -2.38 -10.77 5.21
C ARG A 186 -1.26 -9.74 5.45
N ILE A 187 -1.12 -8.78 4.54
CA ILE A 187 -0.14 -7.70 4.66
C ILE A 187 -0.87 -6.43 5.11
N PRO A 188 -0.44 -5.79 6.22
CA PRO A 188 -1.08 -4.58 6.71
C PRO A 188 -1.08 -3.47 5.66
N TRP A 189 -2.27 -2.92 5.39
CA TRP A 189 -2.40 -1.76 4.51
C TRP A 189 -1.70 -0.55 5.11
N LYS A 190 -0.83 0.08 4.32
CA LYS A 190 -0.23 1.38 4.63
C LYS A 190 -0.77 2.39 3.64
N THR A 191 -1.30 3.51 4.15
CA THR A 191 -1.80 4.62 3.35
C THR A 191 -0.85 4.94 2.20
N VAL A 192 -1.33 4.94 0.97
CA VAL A 192 -0.52 5.31 -0.22
C VAL A 192 -0.56 6.82 -0.39
N ASN A 193 0.58 7.44 -0.70
CA ASN A 193 0.64 8.87 -1.00
C ASN A 193 0.14 9.14 -2.42
N ILE A 194 -1.13 9.57 -2.54
CA ILE A 194 -1.81 9.82 -3.82
C ILE A 194 -1.74 11.28 -4.27
N GLY A 195 -0.82 12.10 -3.70
CA GLY A 195 -0.77 13.54 -3.94
C GLY A 195 -0.70 13.94 -5.42
N TYR A 196 0.03 13.17 -6.25
CA TYR A 196 0.03 13.35 -7.70
C TYR A 196 -1.27 12.88 -8.36
N LEU A 197 -1.75 11.69 -7.97
CA LEU A 197 -2.88 11.00 -8.62
C LEU A 197 -4.18 11.82 -8.54
N ASP A 198 -4.36 12.56 -7.44
CA ASP A 198 -5.55 13.39 -7.20
C ASP A 198 -5.62 14.65 -8.08
N LYS A 199 -4.51 15.03 -8.73
CA LYS A 199 -4.39 16.28 -9.51
C LYS A 199 -4.52 16.06 -11.02
N PHE A 200 -4.91 14.86 -11.43
CA PHE A 200 -5.21 14.56 -12.83
C PHE A 200 -6.70 14.75 -13.15
N TYR A 201 -6.97 15.32 -14.32
CA TYR A 201 -8.32 15.59 -14.82
C TYR A 201 -8.44 15.14 -16.27
N ASP A 202 -9.53 14.44 -16.56
CA ASP A 202 -9.93 14.02 -17.90
C ASP A 202 -10.84 15.07 -18.53
N LEU A 203 -10.57 15.39 -19.78
CA LEU A 203 -11.38 16.28 -20.60
C LEU A 203 -12.22 15.45 -21.57
N TYR A 204 -13.51 15.79 -21.68
CA TYR A 204 -14.46 15.12 -22.55
C TYR A 204 -15.20 16.09 -23.45
N ILE A 205 -15.44 15.71 -24.70
CA ILE A 205 -16.28 16.46 -25.64
C ILE A 205 -17.66 15.77 -25.73
N PRO A 206 -18.78 16.49 -25.57
CA PRO A 206 -20.13 15.92 -25.76
C PRO A 206 -20.32 15.37 -27.18
N GLY A 207 -20.82 14.15 -27.31
CA GLY A 207 -20.86 13.38 -28.55
C GLY A 207 -21.99 13.73 -29.54
N GLU A 208 -22.67 14.88 -29.41
CA GLU A 208 -23.85 15.26 -30.20
C GLU A 208 -23.60 16.29 -31.32
N THR A 209 -22.35 16.68 -31.61
CA THR A 209 -22.10 17.45 -32.84
C THR A 209 -22.19 16.52 -34.04
N LYS A 210 -23.29 16.63 -34.80
CA LYS A 210 -23.58 15.87 -36.04
C LYS A 210 -22.39 15.85 -37.03
N ASP A 211 -21.51 16.84 -36.95
CA ASP A 211 -20.33 17.00 -37.82
C ASP A 211 -19.14 16.09 -37.44
N MET A 212 -19.09 15.54 -36.22
CA MET A 212 -17.96 14.72 -35.74
C MET A 212 -18.11 13.21 -36.01
N GLN A 213 -19.29 12.75 -36.45
CA GLN A 213 -19.52 11.32 -36.74
C GLN A 213 -18.87 10.86 -38.06
N GLU A 214 -18.63 11.77 -39.01
CA GLU A 214 -18.09 11.41 -40.33
C GLU A 214 -16.56 11.34 -40.38
N SER A 215 -15.85 11.99 -39.45
CA SER A 215 -14.39 11.88 -39.33
C SER A 215 -13.99 10.82 -38.30
N LYS A 216 -13.84 9.57 -38.74
CA LYS A 216 -13.16 8.50 -37.96
C LYS A 216 -11.78 8.94 -37.41
N ASN A 217 -11.18 9.96 -38.03
CA ASN A 217 -9.86 10.51 -37.71
C ASN A 217 -9.86 11.61 -36.64
N ALA A 218 -11.02 12.12 -36.20
CA ALA A 218 -11.13 13.12 -35.12
C ALA A 218 -11.23 12.48 -33.73
N ARG A 219 -11.36 11.15 -33.65
CA ARG A 219 -11.63 10.41 -32.41
C ARG A 219 -10.41 10.20 -31.49
N PHE A 220 -9.21 10.53 -31.95
CA PHE A 220 -7.96 10.18 -31.27
C PHE A 220 -6.88 11.27 -31.43
N MET A 221 -7.24 12.54 -31.25
CA MET A 221 -6.23 13.61 -31.20
C MET A 221 -5.59 13.63 -29.81
N ASP A 222 -4.28 13.86 -29.77
CA ASP A 222 -3.61 14.14 -28.53
C ASP A 222 -4.04 15.52 -28.02
N ILE A 223 -4.20 15.63 -26.70
CA ILE A 223 -4.55 16.90 -26.05
C ILE A 223 -3.56 18.03 -26.34
N GLU A 224 -2.31 17.68 -26.63
CA GLU A 224 -1.25 18.64 -27.01
C GLU A 224 -1.52 19.32 -28.36
N ASP A 225 -2.38 18.74 -29.21
CA ASP A 225 -2.78 19.31 -30.50
C ASP A 225 -4.03 20.22 -30.41
N MET A 226 -4.65 20.31 -29.23
CA MET A 226 -5.89 21.07 -28.98
C MET A 226 -5.57 22.46 -28.41
N ASP A 227 -6.34 23.47 -28.82
CA ASP A 227 -6.20 24.83 -28.30
C ASP A 227 -7.34 25.10 -27.32
N ILE A 228 -7.07 24.91 -26.02
CA ILE A 228 -8.06 24.97 -24.93
C ILE A 228 -7.78 26.22 -24.09
N ASP A 229 -8.81 27.02 -23.84
CA ASP A 229 -8.70 28.18 -22.95
C ASP A 229 -8.82 27.74 -21.48
N PHE A 230 -7.66 27.64 -20.81
CA PHE A 230 -7.58 27.35 -19.38
C PHE A 230 -7.71 28.61 -18.50
N GLY A 231 -7.86 29.79 -19.11
CA GLY A 231 -7.96 31.08 -18.41
C GLY A 231 -6.86 31.26 -17.36
N LYS A 232 -7.28 31.51 -16.11
CA LYS A 232 -6.37 31.72 -14.97
C LYS A 232 -5.57 30.49 -14.52
N PHE A 233 -5.81 29.32 -15.11
CA PHE A 233 -5.13 28.07 -14.77
C PHE A 233 -4.05 27.68 -15.79
N ALA A 234 -3.90 28.43 -16.89
CA ALA A 234 -2.98 28.10 -17.98
C ALA A 234 -1.53 27.88 -17.54
N ASP A 235 -1.06 28.64 -16.55
CA ASP A 235 0.29 28.53 -15.97
C ASP A 235 0.49 27.28 -15.09
N LYS A 236 -0.60 26.67 -14.62
CA LYS A 236 -0.61 25.51 -13.71
C LYS A 236 -0.94 24.20 -14.41
N VAL A 237 -1.46 24.26 -15.64
CA VAL A 237 -1.78 23.07 -16.43
C VAL A 237 -0.51 22.50 -17.05
N ARG A 238 -0.35 21.18 -16.97
CA ARG A 238 0.68 20.40 -17.63
C ARG A 238 0.00 19.30 -18.44
N MET A 239 0.30 19.28 -19.73
CA MET A 239 -0.19 18.27 -20.67
C MET A 239 0.84 17.17 -20.87
N GLY A 240 0.38 16.00 -21.30
CA GLY A 240 1.24 14.87 -21.65
C GLY A 240 1.94 14.22 -20.45
N LEU A 241 1.56 14.59 -19.21
CA LEU A 241 2.05 13.90 -18.02
C LEU A 241 1.25 12.62 -17.77
N ILE A 242 1.94 11.58 -17.32
CA ILE A 242 1.35 10.32 -16.86
C ILE A 242 1.89 9.98 -15.46
N PRO A 243 1.05 9.44 -14.56
CA PRO A 243 1.53 8.96 -13.27
C PRO A 243 2.17 7.58 -13.42
N LEU A 244 3.30 7.41 -12.75
CA LEU A 244 3.98 6.14 -12.60
C LEU A 244 3.98 5.71 -11.14
N TRP A 245 4.01 4.41 -10.91
CA TRP A 245 4.23 3.79 -9.60
C TRP A 245 5.19 2.60 -9.70
N ASN A 246 5.73 2.15 -8.58
CA ASN A 246 6.67 1.02 -8.53
C ASN A 246 5.99 -0.36 -8.50
N ILE A 247 4.81 -0.49 -9.11
CA ILE A 247 4.00 -1.71 -9.11
C ILE A 247 3.88 -2.27 -10.52
N GLU A 248 4.22 -3.55 -10.68
CA GLU A 248 4.18 -4.30 -11.93
C GLU A 248 3.19 -5.47 -11.80
N ALA A 249 2.35 -5.66 -12.81
CA ALA A 249 1.56 -6.89 -12.93
C ALA A 249 2.46 -8.02 -13.45
N VAL A 250 2.58 -9.11 -12.68
CA VAL A 250 3.37 -10.28 -13.04
C VAL A 250 2.49 -11.52 -13.03
N SER A 251 2.91 -12.54 -13.77
CA SER A 251 2.28 -13.86 -13.73
C SER A 251 3.30 -14.96 -13.49
N PHE A 252 2.86 -16.06 -12.93
CA PHE A 252 3.68 -17.25 -12.73
C PHE A 252 2.89 -18.52 -13.01
N ASP A 253 3.61 -19.54 -13.49
CA ASP A 253 3.07 -20.85 -13.76
C ASP A 253 3.18 -21.71 -12.50
N SER A 254 2.11 -22.40 -12.12
CA SER A 254 2.07 -23.29 -10.95
C SER A 254 2.55 -24.71 -11.25
N MET A 255 3.06 -24.98 -12.45
CA MET A 255 3.37 -26.34 -12.91
C MET A 255 4.49 -27.02 -12.13
N ASP A 256 5.32 -26.27 -11.39
CA ASP A 256 6.52 -26.82 -10.81
C ASP A 256 6.28 -27.54 -9.47
N PHE A 257 5.29 -27.12 -8.66
CA PHE A 257 5.11 -27.66 -7.30
C PHE A 257 3.64 -27.61 -6.83
N MET A 258 2.92 -28.73 -7.02
CA MET A 258 1.58 -28.98 -6.47
C MET A 258 1.65 -30.16 -5.50
N MET A 259 1.21 -29.95 -4.26
CA MET A 259 1.06 -31.06 -3.30
C MET A 259 -0.39 -31.21 -2.84
N PRO A 260 -0.97 -32.41 -2.92
CA PRO A 260 -2.21 -32.70 -2.22
C PRO A 260 -1.94 -32.65 -0.71
N CYS A 261 -2.78 -31.91 0.03
CA CYS A 261 -2.75 -31.95 1.49
C CYS A 261 -3.09 -33.36 2.01
N ILE A 262 -2.70 -33.67 3.25
CA ILE A 262 -2.90 -34.99 3.90
C ILE A 262 -4.36 -35.46 3.83
N ASP A 263 -5.32 -34.53 3.83
CA ASP A 263 -6.76 -34.78 3.78
C ASP A 263 -7.33 -34.86 2.34
N GLY A 264 -6.49 -34.73 1.30
CA GLY A 264 -6.84 -34.86 -0.12
C GLY A 264 -7.83 -33.83 -0.69
N THR A 265 -8.25 -32.85 0.12
CA THR A 265 -9.35 -31.92 -0.23
C THR A 265 -8.87 -30.58 -0.81
N TYR A 266 -7.56 -30.29 -0.71
CA TYR A 266 -6.99 -28.99 -1.08
C TYR A 266 -5.64 -29.15 -1.78
N TYR A 267 -5.33 -28.17 -2.61
CA TYR A 267 -4.08 -28.03 -3.35
C TYR A 267 -3.24 -26.92 -2.73
N GLU A 268 -1.94 -27.17 -2.59
CA GLU A 268 -0.95 -26.17 -2.19
C GLU A 268 -0.06 -25.83 -3.38
N TYR A 269 0.13 -24.53 -3.62
CA TYR A 269 0.97 -23.96 -4.67
C TYR A 269 2.08 -23.14 -4.03
N GLU A 270 3.28 -23.27 -4.58
CA GLU A 270 4.46 -22.54 -4.13
C GLU A 270 4.90 -21.54 -5.19
N PHE A 271 5.06 -20.29 -4.78
CA PHE A 271 5.63 -19.22 -5.58
C PHE A 271 7.00 -18.85 -5.01
N ASP A 272 8.06 -19.21 -5.73
CA ASP A 272 9.43 -18.92 -5.33
C ASP A 272 9.72 -17.41 -5.49
N VAL A 273 9.99 -16.77 -4.36
CA VAL A 273 10.39 -15.36 -4.28
C VAL A 273 11.91 -15.24 -4.29
N GLY A 274 12.65 -16.28 -3.88
CA GLY A 274 14.09 -16.21 -3.69
C GLY A 274 14.93 -16.32 -4.96
N GLU A 275 14.42 -16.95 -6.01
CA GLU A 275 15.00 -16.78 -7.36
C GLU A 275 14.75 -15.37 -7.91
N ARG A 276 13.74 -14.68 -7.37
CA ARG A 276 13.35 -13.31 -7.72
C ARG A 276 13.97 -12.35 -6.70
N ASN A 277 13.99 -11.06 -6.99
CA ASN A 277 14.72 -10.10 -6.16
C ASN A 277 14.07 -10.00 -4.75
N HIS A 278 14.69 -10.59 -3.72
CA HIS A 278 14.18 -10.62 -2.33
C HIS A 278 13.85 -9.26 -1.70
N LYS A 279 14.30 -8.15 -2.30
CA LYS A 279 13.93 -6.80 -1.83
C LYS A 279 12.51 -6.43 -2.21
N ASP A 280 12.02 -6.94 -3.34
CA ASP A 280 10.70 -6.59 -3.88
C ASP A 280 9.59 -7.26 -3.07
N GLY A 281 8.44 -6.60 -2.98
CA GLY A 281 7.22 -7.17 -2.42
C GLY A 281 6.43 -7.90 -3.48
N TYR A 282 5.83 -9.03 -3.14
CA TYR A 282 4.97 -9.78 -4.05
C TYR A 282 3.59 -9.96 -3.39
N LEU A 283 2.52 -9.74 -4.15
CA LEU A 283 1.16 -9.88 -3.67
C LEU A 283 0.35 -10.72 -4.65
N ILE A 284 -0.26 -11.80 -4.18
CA ILE A 284 -1.08 -12.68 -5.03
C ILE A 284 -2.43 -12.03 -5.29
N GLU A 285 -2.89 -12.04 -6.54
CA GLU A 285 -4.23 -11.55 -6.86
C GLU A 285 -5.31 -12.43 -6.21
N PRO A 286 -6.30 -11.83 -5.51
CA PRO A 286 -7.41 -12.57 -4.94
C PRO A 286 -8.20 -13.34 -6.00
N ARG A 287 -8.45 -14.62 -5.74
CA ARG A 287 -9.36 -15.45 -6.54
C ARG A 287 -10.29 -16.22 -5.61
N LYS A 288 -11.50 -16.52 -6.07
CA LYS A 288 -12.53 -17.18 -5.25
C LYS A 288 -12.12 -18.58 -4.79
N GLU A 289 -11.22 -19.22 -5.52
CA GLU A 289 -10.72 -20.56 -5.23
C GLU A 289 -9.61 -20.55 -4.17
N ILE A 290 -9.04 -19.39 -3.84
CA ILE A 290 -7.97 -19.25 -2.83
C ILE A 290 -8.61 -19.26 -1.44
N LEU A 291 -8.09 -20.10 -0.56
CA LEU A 291 -8.48 -20.18 0.85
C LEU A 291 -7.51 -19.44 1.76
N GLU A 292 -6.23 -19.46 1.43
CA GLU A 292 -5.18 -18.88 2.25
C GLU A 292 -3.95 -18.54 1.38
N ILE A 293 -3.35 -17.39 1.68
CA ILE A 293 -2.05 -16.97 1.16
C ILE A 293 -1.13 -16.79 2.36
N ARG A 294 0.04 -17.44 2.33
CA ARG A 294 1.07 -17.36 3.36
C ARG A 294 2.37 -16.85 2.78
N HIS A 295 2.98 -15.87 3.45
CA HIS A 295 4.28 -15.33 3.11
C HIS A 295 5.35 -15.99 3.98
N GLU A 296 6.28 -16.68 3.36
CA GLU A 296 7.48 -17.23 3.99
C GLU A 296 8.71 -16.51 3.44
N LYS A 297 9.87 -16.70 4.09
CA LYS A 297 11.09 -15.92 3.83
C LYS A 297 11.50 -15.87 2.35
N ASP A 298 11.37 -16.99 1.65
CA ASP A 298 11.86 -17.15 0.27
C ASP A 298 10.73 -17.60 -0.69
N LYS A 299 9.48 -17.68 -0.21
CA LYS A 299 8.36 -18.19 -0.99
C LYS A 299 7.00 -17.70 -0.50
N ILE A 300 6.03 -17.70 -1.40
CA ILE A 300 4.61 -17.51 -1.06
C ILE A 300 3.88 -18.81 -1.29
N VAL A 301 3.13 -19.27 -0.29
CA VAL A 301 2.37 -20.51 -0.33
C VAL A 301 0.88 -20.19 -0.44
N ILE A 302 0.22 -20.72 -1.46
CA ILE A 302 -1.20 -20.49 -1.75
C ILE A 302 -1.94 -21.81 -1.58
N ARG A 303 -2.98 -21.81 -0.74
CA ARG A 303 -3.87 -22.97 -0.57
C ARG A 303 -5.18 -22.73 -1.32
N SER A 304 -5.59 -23.69 -2.16
CA SER A 304 -6.80 -23.60 -2.97
C SER A 304 -7.66 -24.87 -2.91
N VAL A 305 -8.97 -24.71 -3.15
CA VAL A 305 -9.91 -25.83 -3.35
C VAL A 305 -9.86 -26.41 -4.77
N SER A 306 -9.27 -25.68 -5.72
CA SER A 306 -9.29 -26.04 -7.13
C SER A 306 -7.90 -26.46 -7.61
N GLU A 307 -7.87 -27.52 -8.42
CA GLU A 307 -6.69 -27.88 -9.19
C GLU A 307 -6.59 -26.95 -10.41
N SER A 308 -5.77 -25.91 -10.31
CA SER A 308 -5.49 -24.97 -11.38
C SER A 308 -4.05 -25.09 -11.89
N PHE A 309 -3.92 -25.33 -13.19
CA PHE A 309 -2.68 -25.20 -13.96
C PHE A 309 -2.60 -23.84 -14.67
N GLN A 310 -3.49 -22.91 -14.34
CA GLN A 310 -3.50 -21.59 -14.96
C GLN A 310 -2.41 -20.70 -14.37
N LYS A 311 -1.98 -19.71 -15.16
CA LYS A 311 -1.14 -18.62 -14.68
C LYS A 311 -1.82 -17.89 -13.53
N TRP A 312 -1.13 -17.82 -12.40
CA TRP A 312 -1.54 -17.02 -11.25
C TRP A 312 -1.08 -15.59 -11.48
N GLY A 313 -1.98 -14.63 -11.24
CA GLY A 313 -1.67 -13.21 -11.28
C GLY A 313 -1.11 -12.75 -9.94
N ALA A 314 -0.11 -11.88 -9.99
CA ALA A 314 0.46 -11.26 -8.81
C ALA A 314 0.93 -9.83 -9.12
N TRP A 315 0.98 -9.00 -8.09
CA TRP A 315 1.58 -7.68 -8.14
C TRP A 315 2.98 -7.73 -7.55
N ARG A 316 3.95 -7.20 -8.29
CA ARG A 316 5.33 -7.02 -7.81
C ARG A 316 5.55 -5.55 -7.49
N ILE A 317 5.95 -5.26 -6.26
CA ILE A 317 6.31 -3.92 -5.78
C ILE A 317 7.83 -3.81 -5.77
N VAL A 318 8.39 -3.05 -6.70
CA VAL A 318 9.85 -2.92 -6.88
C VAL A 318 10.44 -2.02 -5.80
N GLN A 319 11.39 -2.55 -5.02
CA GLN A 319 12.10 -1.83 -3.94
C GLN A 319 13.59 -1.58 -4.24
N GLY A 320 14.05 -1.96 -5.43
CA GLY A 320 15.41 -1.70 -5.91
C GLY A 320 15.78 -0.21 -5.92
N GLU A 321 17.06 0.09 -6.18
CA GLU A 321 17.48 1.49 -6.35
C GLU A 321 16.62 2.12 -7.44
N THR A 322 15.80 3.08 -7.02
CA THR A 322 14.88 3.76 -7.91
C THR A 322 15.69 4.54 -8.92
N VAL A 323 15.84 3.97 -10.13
CA VAL A 323 16.40 4.69 -11.25
C VAL A 323 15.39 5.77 -11.59
N GLN A 324 15.67 6.98 -11.08
CA GLN A 324 14.87 8.13 -11.45
C GLN A 324 14.86 8.21 -12.97
N PRO A 325 13.69 8.41 -13.59
CA PRO A 325 13.64 8.66 -15.01
C PRO A 325 14.63 9.78 -15.35
N PHE A 326 15.41 9.62 -16.41
CA PHE A 326 16.55 10.47 -16.79
C PHE A 326 16.23 11.96 -16.96
N THR A 327 14.96 12.35 -16.83
CA THR A 327 14.43 13.68 -17.09
C THR A 327 13.45 14.10 -16.00
N HIS A 328 13.96 14.97 -15.11
CA HIS A 328 13.28 15.98 -14.26
C HIS A 328 13.37 15.77 -12.74
N ASP A 329 13.61 16.88 -12.04
CA ASP A 329 13.63 17.07 -10.58
C ASP A 329 12.22 16.93 -9.95
N VAL A 330 11.42 15.94 -10.37
CA VAL A 330 10.11 15.66 -9.77
C VAL A 330 10.30 14.75 -8.55
N PRO A 331 9.95 15.21 -7.34
CA PRO A 331 10.15 14.41 -6.14
C PRO A 331 9.31 13.13 -6.14
N LEU A 332 9.87 12.06 -5.58
CA LEU A 332 9.16 10.80 -5.40
C LEU A 332 8.21 10.90 -4.20
N LEU A 333 6.97 10.44 -4.36
CA LEU A 333 6.02 10.33 -3.26
C LEU A 333 5.89 8.87 -2.83
N GLY A 334 6.49 8.55 -1.69
CA GLY A 334 6.45 7.21 -1.10
C GLY A 334 5.59 7.12 0.16
N ASN A 335 5.22 5.90 0.53
CA ASN A 335 4.64 5.60 1.85
C ASN A 335 5.54 4.75 2.76
N ARG A 336 6.81 4.58 2.36
CA ARG A 336 7.79 3.85 3.16
C ARG A 336 8.05 4.58 4.47
N ARG A 337 7.92 3.88 5.59
CA ARG A 337 8.31 4.43 6.90
C ARG A 337 9.81 4.26 7.12
N LYS A 338 10.42 5.26 7.76
CA LYS A 338 11.81 5.20 8.21
C LYS A 338 11.93 4.17 9.32
N ASP A 339 12.81 3.18 9.15
CA ASP A 339 13.09 2.20 10.20
C ASP A 339 13.80 2.88 11.37
N SER A 340 13.21 2.75 12.56
CA SER A 340 13.74 3.33 13.79
C SER A 340 13.78 2.26 14.88
N PHE A 341 14.80 2.30 15.75
CA PHE A 341 14.90 1.37 16.89
C PHE A 341 13.66 1.43 17.78
N ILE A 342 13.18 2.65 18.05
CA ILE A 342 11.98 2.88 18.87
C ILE A 342 10.72 2.36 18.16
N GLY A 343 10.62 2.54 16.85
CA GLY A 343 9.52 2.02 16.03
C GLY A 343 9.45 0.49 16.08
N ARG A 344 10.58 -0.20 15.88
CA ARG A 344 10.65 -1.67 16.00
C ARG A 344 10.32 -2.17 17.40
N TYR A 345 10.79 -1.47 18.43
CA TYR A 345 10.48 -1.83 19.82
C TYR A 345 8.99 -1.64 20.14
N ALA A 346 8.39 -0.52 19.71
CA ALA A 346 6.95 -0.26 19.89
C ALA A 346 6.09 -1.31 19.16
N ALA A 347 6.46 -1.67 17.92
CA ALA A 347 5.78 -2.71 17.16
C ALA A 347 5.83 -4.09 17.86
N LYS A 348 6.98 -4.47 18.45
CA LYS A 348 7.13 -5.75 19.16
C LYS A 348 6.43 -5.82 20.51
N THR A 349 6.25 -4.68 21.18
CA THR A 349 5.66 -4.64 22.53
C THR A 349 4.14 -4.50 22.51
N GLY A 350 3.56 -4.07 21.38
CA GLY A 350 2.11 -3.88 21.24
C GLY A 350 1.53 -2.73 22.07
N VAL A 351 2.37 -1.97 22.78
CA VAL A 351 1.93 -0.85 23.62
C VAL A 351 1.89 0.42 22.77
N GLN A 352 0.69 0.96 22.56
CA GLN A 352 0.51 2.26 21.92
C GLN A 352 0.61 3.38 22.97
N LEU A 353 1.67 4.19 22.89
CA LEU A 353 1.83 5.37 23.72
C LEU A 353 1.13 6.55 23.04
N LEU A 354 -0.09 6.93 23.43
CA LEU A 354 -0.80 8.07 22.81
C LEU A 354 -0.34 9.43 23.38
N THR A 355 0.97 9.66 23.43
CA THR A 355 1.56 10.93 23.89
C THR A 355 1.91 11.83 22.70
N LYS A 356 1.99 13.15 22.93
CA LYS A 356 2.45 14.10 21.90
C LYS A 356 3.82 13.72 21.31
N ALA A 357 4.73 13.20 22.13
CA ALA A 357 6.04 12.76 21.68
C ALA A 357 5.96 11.53 20.75
N ASP A 358 5.08 10.58 21.06
CA ASP A 358 4.86 9.40 20.21
C ASP A 358 4.21 9.77 18.88
N LEU A 359 3.20 10.66 18.92
CA LEU A 359 2.55 11.20 17.73
C LEU A 359 3.60 11.83 16.79
N PHE A 360 4.47 12.69 17.33
CA PHE A 360 5.48 13.38 16.54
C PHE A 360 6.58 12.43 16.04
N ARG A 361 6.90 11.39 16.82
CA ARG A 361 7.77 10.30 16.36
C ARG A 361 7.17 9.59 15.16
N ARG A 362 5.88 9.20 15.20
CA ARG A 362 5.18 8.57 14.07
C ARG A 362 5.17 9.46 12.83
N ILE A 363 4.91 10.76 12.99
CA ILE A 363 4.95 11.72 11.89
C ILE A 363 6.36 11.80 11.28
N LYS A 364 7.43 11.76 12.09
CA LYS A 364 8.81 11.75 11.59
C LYS A 364 9.20 10.45 10.88
N GLU A 365 8.55 9.34 11.21
CA GLU A 365 8.74 8.05 10.54
C GLU A 365 8.05 8.03 9.16
N ILE A 366 7.00 8.83 8.97
CA ILE A 366 6.39 9.08 7.65
C ILE A 366 7.37 9.90 6.80
N ASP A 367 7.58 9.50 5.56
CA ASP A 367 8.51 10.16 4.64
C ASP A 367 7.94 11.45 4.04
N ALA A 368 7.59 12.40 4.92
CA ALA A 368 7.03 13.70 4.57
C ALA A 368 7.78 14.89 5.22
N GLY A 369 8.86 14.62 5.96
CA GLY A 369 9.62 15.63 6.72
C GLY A 369 10.33 16.69 5.87
N GLU A 370 10.57 16.40 4.58
CA GLU A 370 11.10 17.37 3.61
C GLU A 370 10.06 18.45 3.24
N TRP A 371 8.79 18.13 3.39
CA TRP A 371 7.66 19.00 3.02
C TRP A 371 7.09 19.73 4.23
N MET A 372 6.90 18.99 5.32
CA MET A 372 6.09 19.41 6.47
C MET A 372 6.78 19.08 7.78
N GLU A 373 6.63 19.99 8.75
CA GLU A 373 7.01 19.77 10.14
C GLU A 373 5.79 19.90 11.05
N ALA A 374 5.50 18.87 11.85
CA ALA A 374 4.48 18.97 12.90
C ALA A 374 5.00 19.84 14.05
N VAL A 375 4.26 20.91 14.36
CA VAL A 375 4.64 21.91 15.38
C VAL A 375 3.83 21.71 16.65
N ASP A 376 2.54 21.43 16.52
CA ASP A 376 1.65 21.27 17.67
C ASP A 376 0.50 20.29 17.38
N CYS A 377 -0.19 19.86 18.43
CA CYS A 377 -1.43 19.08 18.34
C CYS A 377 -2.41 19.45 19.46
N GLU A 378 -3.69 19.49 19.13
CA GLU A 378 -4.79 19.85 20.03
C GLU A 378 -5.96 18.87 19.87
N ILE A 379 -6.74 18.68 20.93
CA ILE A 379 -7.97 17.87 20.89
C ILE A 379 -9.15 18.83 20.90
N LEU A 380 -10.01 18.74 19.87
CA LEU A 380 -11.21 19.55 19.72
C LEU A 380 -12.47 18.69 19.89
N GLU A 381 -13.53 19.31 20.41
CA GLU A 381 -14.85 18.68 20.52
C GLU A 381 -15.63 18.74 19.20
N SER A 382 -15.40 19.76 18.37
CA SER A 382 -16.04 19.96 17.07
C SER A 382 -15.09 20.68 16.09
N CYS A 383 -15.33 20.51 14.79
CA CYS A 383 -14.65 21.25 13.72
C CYS A 383 -15.19 22.69 13.56
N GLU A 384 -16.33 23.00 14.17
CA GLU A 384 -17.00 24.31 14.02
C GLU A 384 -16.08 25.47 14.44
N GLY A 385 -15.90 26.43 13.53
CA GLY A 385 -15.06 27.62 13.75
C GLY A 385 -13.57 27.44 13.49
N THR A 386 -13.12 26.26 13.01
CA THR A 386 -11.73 26.07 12.59
C THR A 386 -11.62 26.26 11.08
N ASP A 387 -11.18 27.46 10.66
CA ASP A 387 -10.94 27.75 9.26
C ASP A 387 -9.72 26.99 8.71
N ASN A 388 -9.77 26.67 7.42
CA ASN A 388 -8.68 26.00 6.67
C ASN A 388 -8.34 24.57 7.12
N LEU A 389 -9.30 23.85 7.70
CA LEU A 389 -9.18 22.41 7.90
C LEU A 389 -8.95 21.69 6.56
N ILE A 390 -7.91 20.86 6.53
CA ILE A 390 -7.62 20.01 5.39
C ILE A 390 -8.43 18.72 5.57
N GLU A 391 -9.48 18.60 4.76
CA GLU A 391 -10.42 17.48 4.78
C GLU A 391 -10.11 16.46 3.67
N GLY A 392 -10.64 15.25 3.85
CA GLY A 392 -10.50 14.16 2.90
C GLY A 392 -9.47 13.11 3.35
N SER A 393 -9.84 11.84 3.16
CA SER A 393 -9.00 10.69 3.46
C SER A 393 -8.36 10.17 2.18
N MET A 394 -7.08 9.80 2.23
CA MET A 394 -6.42 9.01 1.19
C MET A 394 -6.79 7.51 1.25
N ASN A 395 -7.58 7.12 2.25
CA ASN A 395 -8.12 5.77 2.47
C ASN A 395 -9.66 5.81 2.41
N TRP A 396 -10.25 6.42 1.38
CA TRP A 396 -11.72 6.60 1.30
C TRP A 396 -12.50 5.27 1.21
N PHE A 397 -11.85 4.21 0.75
CA PHE A 397 -12.38 2.85 0.60
C PHE A 397 -12.28 2.01 1.88
N VAL A 398 -11.45 2.43 2.85
CA VAL A 398 -11.37 1.74 4.14
C VAL A 398 -12.64 2.09 4.90
N GLN A 399 -13.61 1.17 4.88
CA GLN A 399 -14.85 1.34 5.65
C GLN A 399 -14.48 1.56 7.12
N GLY A 400 -15.13 2.56 7.73
CA GLY A 400 -14.87 2.96 9.11
C GLY A 400 -14.84 1.75 10.03
N GLU A 401 -13.91 1.78 10.98
CA GLU A 401 -13.79 0.79 12.06
C GLU A 401 -15.17 0.52 12.70
N LEU A 402 -15.26 -0.54 13.51
CA LEU A 402 -16.46 -0.96 14.27
C LEU A 402 -17.25 0.17 14.99
N PHE A 403 -16.69 1.38 15.11
CA PHE A 403 -17.35 2.56 15.68
C PHE A 403 -17.34 3.76 14.71
N PRO A 404 -18.44 4.55 14.64
CA PRO A 404 -18.53 5.72 13.78
C PRO A 404 -17.44 6.77 14.08
N MET A 405 -16.77 7.25 13.03
CA MET A 405 -15.75 8.31 13.12
C MET A 405 -16.33 9.69 13.44
N ASP A 406 -17.59 9.93 13.10
CA ASP A 406 -18.23 11.25 13.17
C ASP A 406 -18.59 11.68 14.60
N THR A 407 -18.61 10.75 15.55
CA THR A 407 -18.88 11.02 16.97
C THR A 407 -17.61 11.16 17.80
N ARG A 408 -16.44 10.88 17.21
CA ARG A 408 -15.14 10.94 17.90
C ARG A 408 -14.67 12.38 18.02
N ARG A 409 -13.94 12.67 19.10
CA ARG A 409 -13.20 13.93 19.25
C ARG A 409 -12.15 14.06 18.16
N ILE A 410 -11.81 15.29 17.82
CA ILE A 410 -10.90 15.60 16.73
C ILE A 410 -9.49 15.78 17.28
N LEU A 411 -8.52 15.07 16.71
CA LEU A 411 -7.10 15.31 16.92
C LEU A 411 -6.61 16.24 15.80
N LEU A 412 -6.52 17.53 16.11
CA LEU A 412 -6.01 18.55 15.20
C LEU A 412 -4.48 18.61 15.28
N ILE A 413 -3.80 18.47 14.15
CA ILE A 413 -2.35 18.58 14.04
C ILE A 413 -1.98 19.85 13.29
N LYS A 414 -1.11 20.68 13.90
CA LYS A 414 -0.63 21.93 13.31
C LYS A 414 0.70 21.69 12.61
N PHE A 415 0.72 21.91 11.31
CA PHE A 415 1.90 21.74 10.47
C PHE A 415 2.52 23.09 10.11
N ARG A 416 3.82 23.09 9.86
CA ARG A 416 4.56 24.16 9.21
C ARG A 416 5.13 23.65 7.90
N ALA A 417 4.75 24.30 6.81
CA ALA A 417 5.31 23.97 5.50
C ALA A 417 6.77 24.44 5.42
N ARG A 418 7.65 23.60 4.88
CA ARG A 418 9.04 23.97 4.56
C ARG A 418 9.09 24.97 3.40
N LYS A 419 8.18 24.81 2.44
CA LYS A 419 7.95 25.74 1.32
C LYS A 419 6.48 26.19 1.34
N PRO A 420 6.16 27.33 1.96
CA PRO A 420 4.81 27.89 1.97
C PRO A 420 4.28 28.08 0.53
N GLY A 421 2.98 27.84 0.33
CA GLY A 421 2.33 27.97 -0.98
C GLY A 421 2.69 26.90 -2.03
N TYR A 422 3.51 25.90 -1.69
CA TYR A 422 3.80 24.81 -2.61
C TYR A 422 2.55 23.93 -2.84
N TYR A 423 2.30 23.57 -4.11
CA TYR A 423 1.05 22.94 -4.56
C TYR A 423 0.76 21.56 -3.94
N MET A 424 1.76 20.88 -3.37
CA MET A 424 1.59 19.60 -2.67
C MET A 424 1.34 19.73 -1.17
N ASN A 425 1.38 20.93 -0.60
CA ASN A 425 1.30 21.11 0.84
C ASN A 425 0.04 20.46 1.44
N ASP A 426 -1.12 20.72 0.85
CA ASP A 426 -2.39 20.13 1.33
C ASP A 426 -2.38 18.60 1.19
N SER A 427 -1.86 18.09 0.06
CA SER A 427 -1.73 16.65 -0.18
C SER A 427 -0.81 15.97 0.84
N MET A 428 0.28 16.62 1.27
CA MET A 428 1.18 16.07 2.30
C MET A 428 0.52 16.03 3.67
N VAL A 429 -0.28 17.05 4.03
CA VAL A 429 -1.07 17.01 5.26
C VAL A 429 -2.10 15.88 5.21
N ARG A 430 -2.85 15.74 4.11
CA ARG A 430 -3.81 14.63 3.91
C ARG A 430 -3.13 13.28 4.04
N PHE A 431 -1.93 13.12 3.48
CA PHE A 431 -1.15 11.88 3.57
C PHE A 431 -0.74 11.56 5.01
N ILE A 432 -0.17 12.52 5.74
CA ILE A 432 0.24 12.32 7.14
C ILE A 432 -0.97 11.99 8.01
N VAL A 433 -2.03 12.77 7.91
CA VAL A 433 -3.26 12.59 8.70
C VAL A 433 -3.92 11.24 8.40
N SER A 434 -4.05 10.87 7.12
CA SER A 434 -4.62 9.57 6.72
C SER A 434 -3.75 8.40 7.18
N SER A 435 -2.43 8.56 7.22
CA SER A 435 -1.51 7.56 7.77
C SER A 435 -1.63 7.40 9.28
N LEU A 436 -1.80 8.51 10.01
CA LEU A 436 -2.04 8.46 11.45
C LEU A 436 -3.41 7.90 11.79
N GLN A 437 -4.43 8.17 10.98
CA GLN A 437 -5.78 7.67 11.18
C GLN A 437 -5.86 6.14 11.16
N MET A 438 -4.98 5.47 10.41
CA MET A 438 -4.85 4.00 10.42
C MET A 438 -4.22 3.46 11.72
N ASP A 439 -3.42 4.27 12.41
CA ASP A 439 -2.74 3.88 13.64
C ASP A 439 -3.56 4.25 14.90
N ILE A 440 -4.43 5.27 14.82
CA ILE A 440 -5.13 5.90 15.94
C ILE A 440 -6.66 5.77 15.74
N GLY A 441 -7.28 4.91 16.54
CA GLY A 441 -8.72 4.65 16.53
C GLY A 441 -9.50 5.45 17.58
N GLU A 442 -8.87 6.29 18.40
CA GLU A 442 -9.58 7.03 19.46
C GLU A 442 -10.12 8.38 18.99
N TYR A 443 -9.50 8.96 17.96
CA TYR A 443 -9.76 10.31 17.48
C TYR A 443 -9.97 10.35 15.97
N ARG A 444 -10.73 11.34 15.52
CA ARG A 444 -10.73 11.76 14.12
C ARG A 444 -9.54 12.68 13.88
N CYS A 445 -8.56 12.22 13.13
CA CYS A 445 -7.37 13.01 12.83
C CYS A 445 -7.66 14.05 11.74
N THR A 446 -7.16 15.28 11.92
CA THR A 446 -7.20 16.35 10.91
C THR A 446 -5.96 17.24 11.01
N GLY A 447 -5.75 18.12 10.04
CA GLY A 447 -4.58 18.96 9.98
C GLY A 447 -4.85 20.38 9.45
N ILE A 448 -4.04 21.32 9.92
CA ILE A 448 -3.97 22.69 9.38
C ILE A 448 -2.52 23.07 9.14
N ILE A 449 -2.30 24.00 8.20
CA ILE A 449 -0.99 24.60 7.95
C ILE A 449 -0.95 25.96 8.64
N THR A 450 0.03 26.14 9.52
CA THR A 450 0.28 27.36 10.28
C THR A 450 1.46 28.13 9.67
N GLY A 451 1.27 29.43 9.42
CA GLY A 451 2.36 30.33 9.01
C GLY A 451 2.51 30.60 7.50
N GLY A 452 1.43 30.61 6.74
CA GLY A 452 1.42 31.24 5.40
C GLY A 452 0.41 32.37 5.38
N GLU A 453 0.87 33.62 5.33
CA GLU A 453 0.03 34.69 4.79
C GLU A 453 -0.30 34.29 3.35
N ARG A 454 -1.59 34.08 3.06
CA ARG A 454 -2.09 34.03 1.69
C ARG A 454 -2.04 35.49 1.19
N GLU A 455 -1.02 35.83 0.41
CA GLU A 455 -1.08 37.01 -0.46
C GLU A 455 -1.99 36.75 -1.66
#